data_AF-A0A7H0H5L5-F1
#
_entry.id   AF-A0A7H0H5L5-F1
#
_cell.length_a   1.000
_cell.length_b   1.000
_cell.length_c   1.000
_cell.angle_alpha   90.00
_cell.angle_beta   90.00
_cell.angle_gamma   90.00
#
_symmetry.space_group_name_H-M   'P 1'
#
loop_
_entity.id
_entity.type
_entity.pdbx_description
1 polymer ?
#
loop_
_entity_poly.entity_id
_entity_poly.type
_entity_poly.pdbx_seq_one_letter_code
_entity_poly.pdbx_strand_id
1 'polypeptide(L)'
;MTADGVVRDRRLADLSGHAQRIDEGQQQSLRRLSTRYANLLSAQRRAVLEQRDRALASEAFAVEVLRTADGDLLDDLGREIDAGHLAAACRLALLAAIDLRWSEHLAFAGEIREGIHLRALAKEDPLTEFERQVATAFESVVAETADDAARLLAGASTADGLDLTFLGDRVPSATWAYTVTDNELGGELDRMAKALGRR
;
A
#
# COMPACT_ATOMS: atom_id res chain seq x y z
N MET A 1 20.02 16.85 -47.12
CA MET A 1 19.72 18.00 -46.25
C MET A 1 19.55 19.21 -47.15
N THR A 2 18.36 19.81 -47.21
CA THR A 2 18.15 21.02 -48.02
C THR A 2 18.79 22.23 -47.31
N ALA A 3 19.00 23.34 -48.02
CA ALA A 3 19.68 24.54 -47.49
C ALA A 3 18.99 25.18 -46.27
N ASP A 4 17.73 24.80 -46.01
CA ASP A 4 16.90 25.14 -44.85
C ASP A 4 17.10 24.19 -43.65
N GLY A 5 17.97 23.19 -43.76
CA GLY A 5 18.21 22.18 -42.71
C GLY A 5 17.14 21.09 -42.61
N VAL A 6 16.09 21.13 -43.44
CA VAL A 6 14.98 20.17 -43.37
C VAL A 6 15.36 18.85 -44.05
N VAL A 7 15.03 17.74 -43.39
CA VAL A 7 15.23 16.39 -43.95
C VAL A 7 13.90 15.88 -44.47
N ARG A 8 13.79 15.72 -45.80
CA ARG A 8 12.56 15.28 -46.51
C ARG A 8 12.66 13.85 -47.07
N ASP A 9 13.54 13.02 -46.51
CA ASP A 9 13.75 11.65 -46.95
C ASP A 9 12.65 10.72 -46.40
N ARG A 10 11.89 10.08 -47.30
CA ARG A 10 10.84 9.12 -46.93
C ARG A 10 11.38 7.94 -46.12
N ARG A 11 12.59 7.46 -46.41
CA ARG A 11 13.20 6.35 -45.66
C ARG A 11 13.47 6.73 -44.21
N LEU A 12 13.88 7.99 -43.97
CA LEU A 12 14.06 8.51 -42.61
C LEU A 12 12.74 8.71 -41.89
N ALA A 13 11.69 9.13 -42.59
CA ALA A 13 10.34 9.17 -42.03
C ALA A 13 9.82 7.77 -41.66
N ASP A 14 10.04 6.76 -42.52
CA ASP A 14 9.65 5.37 -42.26
C ASP A 14 10.41 4.77 -41.05
N LEU A 15 11.71 5.06 -40.94
CA LEU A 15 12.54 4.68 -39.80
C LEU A 15 12.05 5.32 -38.50
N SER A 16 11.76 6.63 -38.52
CA SER A 16 11.21 7.34 -37.36
C SER A 16 9.86 6.76 -36.95
N GLY A 17 8.97 6.49 -37.91
CA GLY A 17 7.68 5.87 -37.63
C GLY A 17 7.82 4.46 -37.06
N HIS A 18 8.82 3.69 -37.49
CA HIS A 18 9.12 2.38 -36.90
C HIS A 18 9.62 2.49 -35.46
N ALA A 19 10.57 3.40 -35.20
CA ALA A 19 11.08 3.66 -33.86
C ALA A 19 9.95 4.10 -32.91
N GLN A 20 9.05 4.98 -33.37
CA GLN A 20 7.89 5.40 -32.60
C GLN A 20 6.95 4.23 -32.28
N ARG A 21 6.66 3.34 -33.24
CA ARG A 21 5.84 2.14 -32.96
C ARG A 21 6.47 1.20 -31.93
N ILE A 22 7.80 1.07 -31.94
CA ILE A 22 8.52 0.28 -30.93
C ILE A 22 8.34 0.91 -29.55
N ASP A 23 8.57 2.22 -29.43
CA ASP A 23 8.43 2.96 -28.17
C ASP A 23 6.98 2.88 -27.64
N GLU A 24 5.99 3.14 -28.49
CA GLU A 24 4.57 3.00 -28.16
C GLU A 24 4.23 1.58 -27.68
N GLY A 25 4.82 0.55 -28.31
CA GLY A 25 4.64 -0.84 -27.89
C GLY A 25 5.24 -1.13 -26.51
N GLN A 26 6.42 -0.58 -26.21
CA GLN A 26 7.06 -0.69 -24.89
C GLN A 26 6.22 0.03 -23.83
N GLN A 27 5.80 1.26 -24.11
CA GLN A 27 4.95 2.07 -23.24
C GLN A 27 3.61 1.37 -22.95
N GLN A 28 2.97 0.78 -23.96
CA GLN A 28 1.74 0.01 -23.76
C GLN A 28 1.96 -1.20 -22.85
N SER A 29 3.11 -1.89 -22.99
CA SER A 29 3.46 -3.05 -22.17
C SER A 29 3.69 -2.67 -20.70
N LEU A 30 4.41 -1.57 -20.46
CA LEU A 30 4.60 -1.01 -19.12
C LEU A 30 3.28 -0.63 -18.47
N ARG A 31 2.40 0.05 -19.20
CA ARG A 31 1.05 0.41 -18.70
C ARG A 31 0.25 -0.82 -18.30
N ARG A 32 0.25 -1.87 -19.13
CA ARG A 32 -0.44 -3.14 -18.81
C ARG A 32 0.10 -3.76 -17.52
N LEU A 33 1.42 -3.76 -17.34
CA LEU A 33 2.05 -4.29 -16.13
C LEU A 33 1.66 -3.49 -14.89
N SER A 34 1.76 -2.16 -14.94
CA SER A 34 1.34 -1.27 -13.85
C SER A 34 -0.13 -1.44 -13.49
N THR A 35 -1.02 -1.59 -14.48
CA THR A 35 -2.44 -1.89 -14.23
C THR A 35 -2.62 -3.21 -13.50
N ARG A 36 -1.87 -4.26 -13.86
CA ARG A 36 -1.99 -5.56 -13.17
C ARG A 36 -1.54 -5.49 -11.71
N TYR A 37 -0.42 -4.82 -11.43
CA TYR A 37 0.00 -4.56 -10.05
C TYR A 37 -1.06 -3.80 -9.25
N ALA A 38 -1.65 -2.75 -9.85
CA ALA A 38 -2.68 -1.96 -9.21
C ALA A 38 -3.97 -2.76 -8.95
N ASN A 39 -4.33 -3.69 -9.83
CA ASN A 39 -5.55 -4.48 -9.70
C ASN A 39 -5.54 -5.38 -8.46
N LEU A 40 -4.41 -6.04 -8.18
CA LEU A 40 -4.26 -6.87 -6.98
C LEU A 40 -4.45 -6.03 -5.71
N LEU A 41 -3.70 -4.94 -5.60
CA LEU A 41 -3.79 -4.04 -4.45
C LEU A 41 -5.18 -3.42 -4.30
N SER A 42 -5.86 -3.12 -5.41
CA SER A 42 -7.23 -2.60 -5.39
C SER A 42 -8.24 -3.63 -4.90
N ALA A 43 -8.05 -4.92 -5.23
CA ALA A 43 -8.89 -5.99 -4.72
C ALA A 43 -8.68 -6.17 -3.21
N GLN A 44 -7.44 -6.21 -2.75
CA GLN A 44 -7.08 -6.29 -1.33
C GLN A 44 -7.60 -5.10 -0.53
N ARG A 45 -7.43 -3.88 -1.07
CA ARG A 45 -7.96 -2.65 -0.47
C ARG A 45 -9.46 -2.72 -0.25
N ARG A 46 -10.22 -3.30 -1.19
CA ARG A 46 -11.67 -3.44 -1.04
C ARG A 46 -12.05 -4.29 0.17
N ALA A 47 -11.36 -5.40 0.39
CA ALA A 47 -11.59 -6.28 1.54
C ALA A 47 -11.27 -5.56 2.87
N VAL A 48 -10.15 -4.83 2.92
CA VAL A 48 -9.77 -4.01 4.08
C VAL A 48 -10.81 -2.94 4.39
N LEU A 49 -11.26 -2.21 3.35
CA LEU A 49 -12.28 -1.17 3.49
C LEU A 49 -13.62 -1.74 3.94
N GLU A 50 -14.02 -2.91 3.45
CA GLU A 50 -15.25 -3.56 3.88
C GLU A 50 -15.24 -3.86 5.39
N GLN A 51 -14.13 -4.40 5.91
CA GLN A 51 -13.98 -4.65 7.35
C GLN A 51 -13.95 -3.34 8.15
N ARG A 52 -13.26 -2.33 7.65
CA ARG A 52 -13.18 -1.00 8.26
C ARG A 52 -14.55 -0.32 8.34
N ASP A 53 -15.32 -0.37 7.26
CA ASP A 53 -16.66 0.21 7.18
C ASP A 53 -17.63 -0.48 8.15
N ARG A 54 -17.52 -1.81 8.31
CA ARG A 54 -18.28 -2.55 9.33
C ARG A 54 -17.93 -2.11 10.75
N ALA A 55 -16.65 -1.91 11.05
CA ALA A 55 -16.20 -1.39 12.35
C ALA A 55 -16.66 0.04 12.61
N LEU A 56 -16.72 0.89 11.59
CA LEU A 56 -17.27 2.25 11.70
C LEU A 56 -18.78 2.25 11.92
N ALA A 57 -19.50 1.34 11.26
CA ALA A 57 -20.95 1.29 11.31
C ALA A 57 -21.50 0.68 12.62
N SER A 58 -20.73 -0.18 13.30
CA SER A 58 -21.19 -0.90 14.48
C SER A 58 -20.08 -1.12 15.50
N GLU A 59 -20.25 -0.57 16.70
CA GLU A 59 -19.36 -0.85 17.82
C GLU A 59 -19.45 -2.33 18.25
N ALA A 60 -20.65 -2.91 18.15
CA ALA A 60 -20.90 -4.32 18.48
C ALA A 60 -20.08 -5.27 17.59
N PHE A 61 -19.86 -4.92 16.32
CA PHE A 61 -18.99 -5.70 15.43
C PHE A 61 -17.55 -5.73 15.94
N ALA A 62 -17.01 -4.60 16.39
CA ALA A 62 -15.66 -4.57 16.94
C ALA A 62 -15.54 -5.38 18.23
N VAL A 63 -16.55 -5.31 19.11
CA VAL A 63 -16.62 -6.14 20.32
C VAL A 63 -16.65 -7.63 19.97
N GLU A 64 -17.45 -8.04 18.98
CA GLU A 64 -17.53 -9.44 18.54
C GLU A 64 -16.19 -9.95 17.98
N VAL A 65 -15.55 -9.17 17.12
CA VAL A 65 -14.25 -9.51 16.54
C VAL A 65 -13.20 -9.67 17.64
N LEU A 66 -13.10 -8.70 18.55
CA LEU A 66 -12.09 -8.75 19.61
C LEU A 66 -12.40 -9.81 20.66
N ARG A 67 -13.68 -10.10 20.96
CA ARG A 67 -14.06 -11.21 21.83
C ARG A 67 -13.66 -12.56 21.25
N THR A 68 -13.66 -12.69 19.93
CA THR A 68 -13.21 -13.91 19.24
C THR A 68 -11.69 -14.07 19.33
N ALA A 69 -10.94 -12.97 19.33
CA ALA A 69 -9.48 -12.99 19.49
C ALA A 69 -9.06 -13.21 20.96
N ASP A 70 -9.64 -12.46 21.90
CA ASP A 70 -9.31 -12.53 23.32
C ASP A 70 -10.52 -12.14 24.20
N GLY A 71 -11.36 -13.13 24.51
CA GLY A 71 -12.55 -12.94 25.33
C GLY A 71 -12.23 -12.64 26.80
N ASP A 72 -11.14 -13.22 27.33
CA ASP A 72 -10.74 -13.05 28.72
C ASP A 72 -10.30 -11.61 28.98
N LEU A 73 -9.52 -11.01 28.06
CA LEU A 73 -9.16 -9.59 28.11
C LEU A 73 -10.40 -8.69 28.17
N LEU A 74 -11.42 -8.96 27.34
CA LEU A 74 -12.63 -8.14 27.31
C LEU A 74 -13.45 -8.27 28.60
N ASP A 75 -13.48 -9.46 29.18
CA ASP A 75 -14.17 -9.69 30.45
C ASP A 75 -13.43 -9.03 31.63
N ASP A 76 -12.09 -9.02 31.60
CA ASP A 76 -11.26 -8.29 32.56
C ASP A 76 -11.50 -6.79 32.49
N LEU A 77 -11.36 -6.19 31.31
CA LEU A 77 -11.63 -4.76 31.09
C LEU A 77 -13.08 -4.39 31.45
N GLY A 78 -14.05 -5.24 31.12
CA GLY A 78 -15.47 -5.01 31.41
C GLY A 78 -15.82 -4.99 32.91
N ARG A 79 -14.92 -5.43 33.80
CA ARG A 79 -15.09 -5.26 35.26
C ARG A 79 -14.63 -3.88 35.74
N GLU A 80 -13.76 -3.22 34.98
CA GLU A 80 -13.13 -1.94 35.33
C GLU A 80 -13.82 -0.74 34.66
N ILE A 81 -14.31 -0.92 33.43
CA ILE A 81 -14.95 0.13 32.64
C ILE A 81 -16.36 -0.26 32.20
N ASP A 82 -17.25 0.72 32.01
CA ASP A 82 -18.60 0.43 31.52
C ASP A 82 -18.61 -0.01 30.05
N ALA A 83 -19.71 -0.67 29.68
CA ALA A 83 -19.88 -1.29 28.37
C ALA A 83 -19.80 -0.29 27.20
N GLY A 84 -20.20 0.97 27.42
CA GLY A 84 -20.13 2.00 26.38
C GLY A 84 -18.69 2.40 26.07
N HIS A 85 -17.89 2.66 27.10
CA HIS A 85 -16.46 2.94 26.92
C HIS A 85 -15.70 1.73 26.37
N LEU A 86 -16.02 0.51 26.81
CA LEU A 86 -15.40 -0.70 26.26
C LEU A 86 -15.72 -0.89 24.78
N ALA A 87 -16.98 -0.68 24.36
CA ALA A 87 -17.36 -0.81 22.95
C ALA A 87 -16.67 0.24 22.06
N ALA A 88 -16.58 1.49 22.54
CA ALA A 88 -15.85 2.55 21.88
C ALA A 88 -14.36 2.22 21.72
N ALA A 89 -13.75 1.70 22.79
CA ALA A 89 -12.36 1.26 22.81
C ALA A 89 -12.07 0.14 21.81
N CYS A 90 -12.90 -0.92 21.81
CA CYS A 90 -12.77 -2.03 20.87
C CYS A 90 -12.79 -1.55 19.43
N ARG A 91 -13.69 -0.62 19.09
CA ARG A 91 -13.74 -0.03 17.75
C ARG A 91 -12.47 0.73 17.41
N LEU A 92 -12.00 1.59 18.30
CA LEU A 92 -10.79 2.39 18.07
C LEU A 92 -9.56 1.50 17.91
N ALA A 93 -9.39 0.50 18.76
CA ALA A 93 -8.30 -0.46 18.66
C ALA A 93 -8.36 -1.26 17.35
N LEU A 94 -9.55 -1.73 16.94
CA LEU A 94 -9.72 -2.45 15.69
C LEU A 94 -9.40 -1.58 14.47
N LEU A 95 -9.91 -0.34 14.43
CA LEU A 95 -9.63 0.58 13.34
C LEU A 95 -8.13 0.91 13.24
N ALA A 96 -7.47 1.14 14.38
CA ALA A 96 -6.04 1.40 14.42
C ALA A 96 -5.21 0.19 13.94
N ALA A 97 -5.59 -1.03 14.32
CA ALA A 97 -4.94 -2.25 13.85
C ALA A 97 -5.10 -2.43 12.33
N ILE A 98 -6.31 -2.23 11.80
CA ILE A 98 -6.60 -2.28 10.36
C ILE A 98 -5.72 -1.26 9.60
N ASP A 99 -5.72 0.00 10.04
CA ASP A 99 -5.03 1.08 9.36
C ASP A 99 -3.49 0.87 9.39
N LEU A 100 -2.95 0.36 10.50
CA LEU A 100 -1.53 0.02 10.62
C LEU A 100 -1.13 -1.14 9.69
N ARG A 101 -1.84 -2.28 9.76
CA ARG A 101 -1.52 -3.46 8.94
C ARG A 101 -1.62 -3.18 7.45
N TRP A 102 -2.63 -2.40 7.05
CA TRP A 102 -2.74 -1.99 5.66
C TRP A 102 -1.58 -1.10 5.21
N SER A 103 -1.13 -0.18 6.07
CA SER A 103 0.00 0.69 5.77
C SER A 103 1.32 -0.09 5.63
N GLU A 104 1.58 -1.03 6.54
CA GLU A 104 2.73 -1.94 6.47
C GLU A 104 2.68 -2.83 5.22
N HIS A 105 1.50 -3.34 4.86
CA HIS A 105 1.30 -4.14 3.65
C HIS A 105 1.57 -3.34 2.37
N LEU A 106 1.14 -2.07 2.31
CA LEU A 106 1.46 -1.19 1.20
C LEU A 106 2.95 -0.88 1.09
N ALA A 107 3.64 -0.71 2.22
CA ALA A 107 5.09 -0.54 2.24
C ALA A 107 5.80 -1.78 1.69
N PHE A 108 5.44 -2.97 2.18
CA PHE A 108 5.95 -4.24 1.68
C PHE A 108 5.70 -4.41 0.17
N ALA A 109 4.49 -4.16 -0.31
CA ALA A 109 4.19 -4.24 -1.73
C ALA A 109 5.02 -3.24 -2.57
N GLY A 110 5.30 -2.05 -2.03
CA GLY A 110 6.21 -1.08 -2.62
C GLY A 110 7.62 -1.62 -2.78
N GLU A 111 8.20 -2.18 -1.70
CA GLU A 111 9.54 -2.77 -1.70
C GLU A 111 9.67 -3.94 -2.68
N ILE A 112 8.68 -4.84 -2.71
CA ILE A 112 8.67 -5.94 -3.67
C ILE A 112 8.65 -5.39 -5.09
N ARG A 113 7.80 -4.40 -5.39
CA ARG A 113 7.71 -3.81 -6.74
C ARG A 113 9.04 -3.19 -7.18
N GLU A 114 9.76 -2.51 -6.29
CA GLU A 114 11.07 -1.92 -6.60
C GLU A 114 12.15 -2.98 -6.86
N GLY A 115 12.17 -4.06 -6.07
CA GLY A 115 13.17 -5.12 -6.17
C GLY A 115 12.89 -6.18 -7.25
N ILE A 116 11.65 -6.33 -7.70
CA ILE A 116 11.23 -7.47 -8.55
C ILE A 116 11.89 -7.46 -9.94
N HIS A 117 12.27 -6.29 -10.45
CA HIS A 117 12.90 -6.14 -11.76
C HIS A 117 14.29 -6.81 -11.83
N LEU A 118 14.97 -7.00 -10.70
CA LEU A 118 16.23 -7.74 -10.64
C LEU A 118 16.04 -9.25 -10.86
N ARG A 119 14.83 -9.80 -10.59
CA ARG A 119 14.52 -11.22 -10.80
C ARG A 119 14.28 -11.59 -12.25
N ALA A 120 14.03 -10.62 -13.13
CA ALA A 120 14.01 -10.84 -14.56
C ALA A 120 15.35 -11.40 -15.09
N LEU A 121 16.47 -11.14 -14.39
CA LEU A 121 17.78 -11.73 -14.68
C LEU A 121 17.82 -13.25 -14.44
N ALA A 122 16.92 -13.77 -13.58
CA ALA A 122 16.79 -15.18 -13.24
C ALA A 122 15.77 -15.95 -14.12
N LYS A 123 15.19 -15.31 -15.16
CA LYS A 123 14.15 -15.88 -16.05
C LYS A 123 12.81 -16.21 -15.39
N GLU A 124 12.55 -15.68 -14.20
CA GLU A 124 11.23 -15.75 -13.57
C GLU A 124 10.34 -14.60 -14.08
N ASP A 125 9.03 -14.83 -14.16
CA ASP A 125 8.08 -13.76 -14.49
C ASP A 125 7.89 -12.84 -13.27
N PRO A 126 8.34 -11.56 -13.33
CA PRO A 126 8.26 -10.63 -12.21
C PRO A 126 6.83 -10.40 -11.73
N LEU A 127 5.86 -10.45 -12.65
CA LEU A 127 4.46 -10.24 -12.30
C LEU A 127 3.95 -11.35 -11.39
N THR A 128 4.11 -12.61 -11.81
CA THR A 128 3.68 -13.77 -11.04
C THR A 128 4.29 -13.79 -9.63
N GLU A 129 5.58 -13.47 -9.51
CA GLU A 129 6.27 -13.50 -8.22
C GLU A 129 5.91 -12.32 -7.31
N PHE A 130 5.60 -11.14 -7.88
CA PHE A 130 4.98 -10.04 -7.15
C PHE A 130 3.61 -10.46 -6.63
N GLU A 131 2.74 -10.99 -7.51
CA GLU A 131 1.38 -11.38 -7.14
C GLU A 131 1.39 -12.44 -6.04
N ARG A 132 2.27 -13.45 -6.15
CA ARG A 132 2.43 -14.49 -5.13
C ARG A 132 2.85 -13.92 -3.77
N GLN A 133 3.93 -13.13 -3.72
CA GLN A 133 4.44 -12.60 -2.45
C GLN A 133 3.45 -11.63 -1.79
N VAL A 134 2.84 -10.74 -2.57
CA VAL A 134 1.86 -9.75 -2.07
C VAL A 134 0.55 -10.42 -1.69
N ALA A 135 0.12 -11.48 -2.38
CA ALA A 135 -1.05 -12.25 -1.96
C ALA A 135 -0.79 -12.99 -0.64
N THR A 136 0.34 -13.69 -0.50
CA THR A 136 0.70 -14.39 0.73
C THR A 136 0.84 -13.44 1.92
N ALA A 137 1.50 -12.28 1.74
CA ALA A 137 1.62 -11.30 2.82
C ALA A 137 0.26 -10.76 3.29
N PHE A 138 -0.71 -10.61 2.38
CA PHE A 138 -2.03 -10.11 2.70
C PHE A 138 -2.84 -11.06 3.61
N GLU A 139 -2.55 -12.36 3.60
CA GLU A 139 -3.22 -13.31 4.51
C GLU A 139 -2.98 -12.93 5.98
N SER A 140 -1.78 -12.45 6.32
CA SER A 140 -1.44 -11.98 7.67
C SER A 140 -2.20 -10.73 8.07
N VAL A 141 -2.48 -9.82 7.12
CA VAL A 141 -3.28 -8.61 7.36
C VAL A 141 -4.65 -9.00 7.89
N VAL A 142 -5.30 -9.99 7.28
CA VAL A 142 -6.64 -10.42 7.70
C VAL A 142 -6.58 -11.22 9.01
N ALA A 143 -5.62 -12.14 9.12
CA ALA A 143 -5.55 -13.07 10.24
C ALA A 143 -5.12 -12.41 11.56
N GLU A 144 -4.18 -11.47 11.53
CA GLU A 144 -3.53 -10.93 12.74
C GLU A 144 -4.16 -9.62 13.24
N THR A 145 -5.01 -8.97 12.43
CA THR A 145 -5.62 -7.67 12.78
C THR A 145 -6.38 -7.71 14.10
N ALA A 146 -7.13 -8.78 14.37
CA ALA A 146 -7.91 -8.89 15.60
C ALA A 146 -6.99 -9.05 16.83
N ASP A 147 -5.94 -9.85 16.71
CA ASP A 147 -4.95 -10.05 17.76
C ASP A 147 -4.17 -8.76 18.05
N ASP A 148 -3.84 -7.98 17.03
CA ASP A 148 -3.21 -6.67 17.24
C ASP A 148 -4.13 -5.69 17.94
N ALA A 149 -5.42 -5.69 17.61
CA ALA A 149 -6.40 -4.87 18.29
C ALA A 149 -6.53 -5.27 19.78
N ALA A 150 -6.51 -6.57 20.09
CA ALA A 150 -6.48 -7.05 21.47
C ALA A 150 -5.20 -6.64 22.20
N ARG A 151 -4.02 -6.79 21.57
CA ARG A 151 -2.74 -6.34 22.11
C ARG A 151 -2.72 -4.83 22.38
N LEU A 152 -3.32 -4.05 21.50
CA LEU A 152 -3.49 -2.61 21.66
C LEU A 152 -4.31 -2.30 22.92
N LEU A 153 -5.47 -2.94 23.10
CA LEU A 153 -6.29 -2.76 24.31
C LEU A 153 -5.59 -3.22 25.60
N ALA A 154 -4.83 -4.32 25.55
CA ALA A 154 -4.12 -4.81 26.71
C ALA A 154 -3.05 -3.82 27.24
N GLY A 155 -2.56 -2.92 26.37
CA GLY A 155 -1.63 -1.85 26.75
C GLY A 155 -2.31 -0.57 27.26
N ALA A 156 -3.64 -0.49 27.22
CA ALA A 156 -4.39 0.68 27.64
C ALA A 156 -4.47 0.78 29.17
N SER A 157 -4.22 1.96 29.73
CA SER A 157 -4.46 2.20 31.17
C SER A 157 -5.95 2.43 31.42
N THR A 158 -6.47 1.90 32.53
CA THR A 158 -7.87 2.05 32.96
C THR A 158 -8.04 3.05 34.11
N ALA A 159 -6.94 3.65 34.59
CA ALA A 159 -6.90 4.37 35.87
C ALA A 159 -7.75 5.66 35.94
N ASP A 160 -8.03 6.33 34.82
CA ASP A 160 -8.85 7.56 34.72
C ASP A 160 -9.88 7.46 33.58
N GLY A 161 -10.39 6.24 33.33
CA GLY A 161 -11.03 5.87 32.06
C GLY A 161 -10.02 5.19 31.14
N LEU A 162 -10.46 4.80 29.94
CA LEU A 162 -9.57 4.11 29.02
C LEU A 162 -8.61 5.08 28.33
N ASP A 163 -7.36 5.06 28.77
CA ASP A 163 -6.27 5.81 28.17
C ASP A 163 -5.84 5.16 26.85
N LEU A 164 -6.26 5.79 25.75
CA LEU A 164 -5.90 5.39 24.39
C LEU A 164 -4.72 6.20 23.85
N THR A 165 -3.93 6.89 24.69
CA THR A 165 -2.81 7.71 24.23
C THR A 165 -1.77 6.89 23.46
N PHE A 166 -1.67 5.58 23.72
CA PHE A 166 -0.85 4.66 22.92
C PHE A 166 -1.31 4.54 21.45
N LEU A 167 -2.58 4.82 21.14
CA LEU A 167 -3.04 4.96 19.75
C LEU A 167 -2.46 6.23 19.12
N GLY A 168 -2.22 7.28 19.92
CA GLY A 168 -1.66 8.56 19.48
C GLY A 168 -0.25 8.45 18.90
N ASP A 169 0.60 7.56 19.43
CA ASP A 169 1.92 7.27 18.85
C ASP A 169 1.82 6.61 17.46
N ARG A 170 0.68 6.00 17.15
CA ARG A 170 0.42 5.29 15.89
C ARG A 170 -0.44 6.07 14.89
N VAL A 171 -1.13 7.12 15.34
CA VAL A 171 -1.86 8.05 14.45
C VAL A 171 -0.90 9.16 14.03
N PRO A 172 -0.61 9.33 12.73
CA PRO A 172 0.28 10.39 12.28
C PRO A 172 -0.23 11.77 12.72
N SER A 173 0.63 12.58 13.32
CA SER A 173 0.27 13.96 13.73
C SER A 173 -0.08 14.86 12.54
N ALA A 174 0.35 14.48 11.33
CA ALA A 174 -0.03 15.10 10.06
C ALA A 174 0.02 14.08 8.93
N THR A 175 -1.05 14.02 8.13
CA THR A 175 -1.14 13.18 6.91
C THR A 175 -1.25 14.07 5.69
N TRP A 176 -0.29 13.99 4.78
CA TRP A 176 -0.30 14.75 3.52
C TRP A 176 -0.66 13.85 2.35
N ALA A 177 -1.55 14.32 1.49
CA ALA A 177 -1.89 13.67 0.24
C ALA A 177 -1.16 14.37 -0.92
N TYR A 178 -0.46 13.59 -1.73
CA TYR A 178 0.25 14.07 -2.91
C TYR A 178 0.05 13.10 -4.08
N THR A 179 0.16 13.62 -5.29
CA THR A 179 0.15 12.80 -6.52
C THR A 179 1.59 12.46 -6.88
N VAL A 180 1.93 11.18 -6.91
CA VAL A 180 3.22 10.73 -7.45
C VAL A 180 3.20 10.86 -8.97
N THR A 181 4.13 11.62 -9.52
CA THR A 181 4.41 11.65 -10.95
C THR A 181 5.69 10.88 -11.22
N ASP A 182 5.62 9.83 -12.04
CA ASP A 182 6.81 9.12 -12.50
C ASP A 182 7.63 10.10 -13.37
N ASN A 183 8.82 10.47 -12.90
CA ASN A 183 9.68 11.40 -13.63
C ASN A 183 10.55 10.61 -14.62
N GLU A 184 10.00 10.37 -15.82
CA GLU A 184 10.62 9.57 -16.89
C GLU A 184 11.97 10.13 -17.43
N LEU A 185 12.38 11.34 -17.01
CA LEU A 185 13.61 12.00 -17.45
C LEU A 185 14.79 11.90 -16.46
N GLY A 186 14.66 11.10 -15.38
CA GLY A 186 15.67 10.96 -14.34
C GLY A 186 15.75 12.19 -13.42
N GLY A 187 16.25 12.03 -12.19
CA GLY A 187 16.45 13.13 -11.24
C GLY A 187 17.42 14.19 -11.76
N GLU A 188 17.53 15.35 -11.09
CA GLU A 188 18.50 16.40 -11.48
C GLU A 188 19.93 15.85 -11.63
N LEU A 189 20.34 14.96 -10.73
CA LEU A 189 21.65 14.30 -10.77
C LEU A 189 21.84 13.42 -12.01
N ASP A 190 20.78 12.74 -12.45
CA ASP A 190 20.81 11.83 -13.60
C ASP A 190 20.89 12.61 -14.93
N ARG A 191 20.21 13.77 -14.97
CA ARG A 191 20.34 14.74 -16.07
C ARG A 191 21.73 15.40 -16.10
N MET A 192 22.30 15.72 -14.93
CA MET A 192 23.67 16.23 -14.82
C MET A 192 24.70 15.19 -15.28
N ALA A 193 24.53 13.92 -14.91
CA ALA A 193 25.40 12.83 -15.35
C ALA A 193 25.36 12.63 -16.87
N LYS A 194 24.17 12.64 -17.49
CA LYS A 194 24.03 12.58 -18.97
C LYS A 194 24.60 13.82 -19.68
N ALA A 195 24.57 14.99 -19.06
CA ALA A 195 25.17 16.21 -19.61
C ALA A 195 26.71 16.19 -19.55
N LEU A 196 27.28 15.56 -18.52
CA LEU A 196 28.74 15.41 -18.36
C LEU A 196 29.32 14.32 -19.27
N GLY A 197 28.58 13.25 -19.57
CA GLY A 197 29.00 12.15 -20.46
C GLY A 197 28.91 12.43 -21.96
N ARG A 198 28.58 13.67 -22.37
CA ARG A 198 28.39 14.08 -23.78
C ARG A 198 29.56 14.88 -24.37
N ARG A 199 30.75 14.79 -23.75
CA ARG A 199 31.99 15.37 -24.26
C ARG A 199 32.95 14.30 -24.76
#